data_AF-A0A956FR64-F1
#
_entry.id   AF-A0A956FR64-F1
#
_cell.length_a   1.000
_cell.length_b   1.000
_cell.length_c   1.000
_cell.angle_alpha   90.00
_cell.angle_beta   90.00
_cell.angle_gamma   90.00
#
_symmetry.space_group_name_H-M   'P 1'
#
loop_
_entity.id
_entity.type
_entity.pdbx_description
1 polymer ?
#
loop_
_entity_poly.entity_id
_entity_poly.type
_entity_poly.pdbx_seq_one_letter_code
_entity_poly.pdbx_strand_id
1 'polypeptide(L)'
;MGMRRFHGFCGLFSAGLLILLPACGDDSATSSDSATTGTSDDTTSTTATTTATTTATTTATTSTSTSTTTGDPTTGDPSDTVAMTEAETSTSTTTTTTTTGETTTTTTGGPVCGDGVMEGDEECDDGENNGPGYACKADCTANVCGDGDPGPDEECDNGRMNADTAACKSDCTNNVCGDGFVGPGEACDDMNDVDDDECTNNCTTPSCGDGITQAGEECDDGNDIDTDACTSACTNAACGDGFVQGDEECDNGNDNSPNAACTPECLNAVCGDSQVYNTGDGTEECDDGKDGDQDDGCTDECLLPTCGDGFLQASEGEECDDGKDGDQDDGCTDLCKKPYCGDGFLQASEGETCDDGNNLPNDGCDPSCGKACKSVNGLLWCYNPDACGEACNAVCSKYGLTPVADKTVWFNAQNTSAKCTALANAFGLGGTSMASYTYACLEDTGGNHTNQTFVGNLLCSTYSGCPNNHLTNMDQLGIACNSNQNSRRSICPCE
;
A
#
# COMPACT_ATOMS: atom_id res chain seq x y z
N MET A 1 -29.64 62.97 -18.32
CA MET A 1 -29.19 63.47 -17.00
C MET A 1 -28.28 62.41 -16.39
N GLY A 2 -27.07 62.63 -15.91
CA GLY A 2 -26.24 63.82 -15.77
C GLY A 2 -24.81 63.36 -15.42
N MET A 3 -23.83 64.08 -15.94
CA MET A 3 -22.40 63.94 -15.66
C MET A 3 -22.08 64.24 -14.19
N ARG A 4 -20.94 63.73 -13.70
CA ARG A 4 -19.92 64.59 -13.05
C ARG A 4 -18.57 63.87 -12.92
N ARG A 5 -17.58 64.46 -13.62
CA ARG A 5 -16.14 64.34 -13.40
C ARG A 5 -15.75 65.05 -12.10
N PHE A 6 -14.65 64.64 -11.47
CA PHE A 6 -13.75 65.54 -10.76
C PHE A 6 -12.27 65.24 -11.07
N HIS A 7 -11.51 66.33 -11.18
CA HIS A 7 -10.09 66.48 -11.53
C HIS A 7 -9.20 65.81 -10.45
N GLY A 8 -8.00 65.30 -10.70
CA GLY A 8 -6.87 65.83 -11.49
C GLY A 8 -5.87 66.49 -10.55
N PHE A 9 -4.61 66.04 -10.48
CA PHE A 9 -3.40 66.87 -10.57
C PHE A 9 -2.10 66.04 -10.60
N CYS A 10 -1.11 66.68 -11.20
CA CYS A 10 0.17 66.22 -11.73
C CYS A 10 1.29 66.29 -10.67
N GLY A 11 2.38 65.53 -10.87
CA GLY A 11 3.63 65.69 -10.12
C GLY A 11 4.78 64.80 -10.62
N LEU A 12 5.65 65.37 -11.44
CA LEU A 12 6.93 64.83 -11.92
C LEU A 12 7.93 64.53 -10.80
N PHE A 13 8.89 63.63 -11.02
CA PHE A 13 10.36 63.77 -10.89
C PHE A 13 11.01 62.39 -11.16
N SER A 14 11.54 62.10 -12.35
CA SER A 14 12.89 62.38 -12.88
C SER A 14 14.08 61.72 -12.17
N ALA A 15 14.77 60.87 -12.95
CA ALA A 15 16.21 60.68 -13.08
C ALA A 15 16.97 59.69 -12.16
N GLY A 16 17.39 58.58 -12.80
CA GLY A 16 18.80 58.17 -12.99
C GLY A 16 19.55 57.57 -11.80
N LEU A 17 20.64 56.81 -11.94
CA LEU A 17 21.41 56.28 -13.07
C LEU A 17 22.64 55.56 -12.42
N LEU A 18 23.04 54.38 -12.93
CA LEU A 18 24.36 53.72 -12.81
C LEU A 18 24.83 53.31 -11.38
N ILE A 19 25.56 52.21 -11.13
CA ILE A 19 26.91 51.85 -11.62
C ILE A 19 27.18 50.33 -11.44
N LEU A 20 27.83 49.76 -12.48
CA LEU A 20 28.71 48.58 -12.63
C LEU A 20 29.29 47.81 -11.40
N LEU A 21 29.19 46.46 -11.47
CA LEU A 21 30.23 45.38 -11.54
C LEU A 21 31.46 45.37 -10.56
N PRO A 22 32.28 44.29 -10.50
CA PRO A 22 32.04 42.93 -9.97
C PRO A 22 33.10 42.56 -8.89
N ALA A 23 33.00 41.38 -8.26
CA ALA A 23 34.10 40.82 -7.47
C ALA A 23 34.31 39.32 -7.74
N CYS A 24 35.56 39.00 -8.02
CA CYS A 24 36.20 37.71 -8.24
C CYS A 24 36.57 37.04 -6.89
N GLY A 25 36.73 35.71 -6.88
CA GLY A 25 37.44 34.99 -5.82
C GLY A 25 37.30 33.47 -5.91
N ASP A 26 38.31 32.83 -6.50
CA ASP A 26 38.58 31.38 -6.56
C ASP A 26 38.74 30.72 -5.17
N ASP A 27 38.45 29.41 -5.06
CA ASP A 27 39.51 28.43 -4.75
C ASP A 27 39.05 26.96 -4.89
N SER A 28 40.04 26.15 -5.20
CA SER A 28 39.98 24.77 -5.73
C SER A 28 39.80 23.69 -4.67
N ALA A 29 39.20 22.56 -5.05
CA ALA A 29 39.61 21.24 -4.56
C ALA A 29 39.31 20.14 -5.59
N THR A 30 40.38 19.46 -5.97
CA THR A 30 40.46 18.28 -6.82
C THR A 30 40.26 17.01 -5.99
N SER A 31 39.51 16.03 -6.50
CA SER A 31 39.90 14.63 -6.45
C SER A 31 39.18 13.82 -7.52
N SER A 32 39.98 13.40 -8.48
CA SER A 32 39.76 12.30 -9.41
C SER A 32 39.50 10.98 -8.69
N ASP A 33 38.56 10.19 -9.18
CA ASP A 33 38.87 8.79 -9.48
C ASP A 33 38.15 8.35 -10.75
N SER A 34 38.91 7.72 -11.64
CA SER A 34 38.50 7.24 -12.95
C SER A 34 38.88 5.76 -12.98
N ALA A 35 37.89 4.89 -13.19
CA ALA A 35 38.13 3.53 -13.63
C ALA A 35 37.34 3.32 -14.93
N THR A 36 38.08 2.98 -15.97
CA THR A 36 37.65 2.95 -17.36
C THR A 36 37.55 1.50 -17.87
N THR A 37 36.67 1.34 -18.87
CA THR A 37 36.70 0.40 -20.01
C THR A 37 36.23 -1.04 -19.87
N GLY A 38 35.31 -1.40 -20.79
CA GLY A 38 35.05 -2.76 -21.26
C GLY A 38 33.79 -2.84 -22.15
N THR A 39 33.91 -2.48 -23.43
CA THR A 39 32.85 -2.55 -24.46
C THR A 39 32.88 -3.88 -25.22
N SER A 40 31.71 -4.34 -25.68
CA SER A 40 31.39 -4.89 -27.04
C SER A 40 30.64 -6.23 -27.10
N ASP A 41 29.40 -6.11 -27.60
CA ASP A 41 28.80 -6.79 -28.77
C ASP A 41 28.27 -8.25 -28.71
N ASP A 42 26.92 -8.33 -28.70
CA ASP A 42 26.05 -8.73 -29.84
C ASP A 42 25.58 -10.19 -30.07
N THR A 43 24.27 -10.27 -30.40
CA THR A 43 23.47 -11.25 -31.18
C THR A 43 22.86 -12.56 -30.60
N THR A 44 21.51 -12.49 -30.53
CA THR A 44 20.47 -13.43 -31.02
C THR A 44 20.05 -14.73 -30.30
N SER A 45 18.75 -14.72 -29.90
CA SER A 45 17.66 -15.62 -30.32
C SER A 45 17.67 -17.11 -29.91
N THR A 46 16.73 -17.54 -29.05
CA THR A 46 15.52 -18.28 -29.46
C THR A 46 14.75 -18.88 -28.26
N THR A 47 13.43 -18.80 -28.40
CA THR A 47 12.32 -19.53 -27.78
C THR A 47 12.62 -20.92 -27.20
N ALA A 48 12.11 -21.18 -25.99
CA ALA A 48 11.68 -22.52 -25.58
C ALA A 48 10.52 -22.46 -24.59
N THR A 49 9.32 -22.62 -25.13
CA THR A 49 8.11 -23.05 -24.41
C THR A 49 8.32 -24.45 -23.86
N THR A 50 8.11 -24.65 -22.56
CA THR A 50 7.76 -25.98 -22.02
C THR A 50 6.68 -25.87 -20.95
N THR A 51 5.51 -26.34 -21.34
CA THR A 51 4.38 -26.76 -20.52
C THR A 51 4.77 -27.88 -19.55
N ALA A 52 4.37 -27.78 -18.28
CA ALA A 52 4.16 -28.90 -17.36
C ALA A 52 3.18 -28.43 -16.27
N THR A 53 1.88 -28.63 -16.45
CA THR A 53 1.11 -29.78 -15.93
C THR A 53 1.23 -29.96 -14.43
N THR A 54 0.14 -29.56 -13.78
CA THR A 54 -0.26 -29.84 -12.40
C THR A 54 -0.13 -31.32 -12.04
N THR A 55 0.47 -31.61 -10.89
CA THR A 55 0.20 -32.83 -10.12
C THR A 55 0.29 -32.49 -8.64
N ALA A 56 -0.86 -32.59 -7.98
CA ALA A 56 -0.99 -32.53 -6.53
C ALA A 56 -0.26 -33.72 -5.90
N THR A 57 0.52 -33.47 -4.86
CA THR A 57 0.93 -34.51 -3.91
C THR A 57 1.03 -33.89 -2.52
N THR A 58 0.14 -34.36 -1.65
CA THR A 58 0.07 -34.14 -0.22
C THR A 58 1.25 -34.82 0.49
N THR A 59 1.97 -34.10 1.35
CA THR A 59 2.86 -34.68 2.40
C THR A 59 3.06 -33.61 3.48
N ALA A 60 2.28 -33.59 4.56
CA ALA A 60 2.41 -34.40 5.78
C ALA A 60 3.74 -34.17 6.53
N THR A 61 3.58 -33.48 7.66
CA THR A 61 4.50 -33.25 8.76
C THR A 61 5.22 -34.52 9.24
N THR A 62 6.52 -34.40 9.51
CA THR A 62 7.30 -35.43 10.22
C THR A 62 7.69 -34.89 11.59
N SER A 63 6.94 -35.31 12.61
CA SER A 63 7.33 -35.24 14.02
C SER A 63 8.03 -36.54 14.41
N THR A 64 9.21 -36.42 15.00
CA THR A 64 9.97 -37.54 15.56
C THR A 64 9.21 -38.12 16.76
N SER A 65 8.87 -39.40 16.67
CA SER A 65 8.26 -40.19 17.75
C SER A 65 9.12 -41.42 18.06
N THR A 66 9.34 -41.65 19.35
CA THR A 66 9.68 -42.96 19.92
C THR A 66 8.63 -43.19 21.01
N SER A 67 7.53 -43.90 20.69
CA SER A 67 7.22 -45.29 21.08
C SER A 67 7.26 -45.53 22.60
N THR A 68 6.26 -46.13 23.29
CA THR A 68 5.04 -46.86 22.88
C THR A 68 4.20 -47.19 24.14
N THR A 69 2.90 -46.91 24.08
CA THR A 69 1.73 -47.74 24.43
C THR A 69 1.66 -48.67 25.67
N THR A 70 0.68 -48.34 26.52
CA THR A 70 -0.44 -49.16 27.08
C THR A 70 -0.19 -50.49 27.80
N GLY A 71 -0.78 -50.60 29.01
CA GLY A 71 -1.26 -51.87 29.58
C GLY A 71 -1.52 -51.83 31.10
N ASP A 72 -2.78 -51.70 31.50
CA ASP A 72 -3.34 -52.29 32.75
C ASP A 72 -3.44 -53.82 32.53
N PRO A 73 -3.19 -54.75 33.50
CA PRO A 73 -3.98 -54.91 34.74
C PRO A 73 -3.25 -55.38 36.03
N THR A 74 -3.87 -55.07 37.16
CA THR A 74 -3.94 -55.78 38.47
C THR A 74 -2.80 -56.71 38.95
N THR A 75 -2.34 -56.48 40.19
CA THR A 75 -2.19 -57.42 41.33
C THR A 75 -0.91 -57.18 42.14
N GLY A 76 -1.04 -57.15 43.49
CA GLY A 76 0.04 -57.52 44.41
C GLY A 76 0.60 -56.41 45.29
N ASP A 77 -0.07 -56.17 46.42
CA ASP A 77 0.60 -55.93 47.72
C ASP A 77 1.44 -57.19 48.09
N PRO A 78 2.57 -57.08 48.84
CA PRO A 78 2.49 -56.99 50.29
C PRO A 78 3.48 -55.99 50.95
N SER A 79 2.95 -55.25 51.93
CA SER A 79 3.33 -55.22 53.36
C SER A 79 4.80 -55.46 53.72
N ASP A 80 5.41 -54.52 54.45
CA ASP A 80 5.46 -54.58 55.92
C ASP A 80 6.04 -53.25 56.47
N THR A 81 5.34 -52.46 57.29
CA THR A 81 4.93 -52.63 58.71
C THR A 81 6.00 -52.16 59.71
N VAL A 82 5.64 -51.18 60.56
CA VAL A 82 5.76 -51.04 62.04
C VAL A 82 5.39 -49.57 62.35
N ALA A 83 4.27 -49.14 62.96
CA ALA A 83 3.43 -49.57 64.11
C ALA A 83 4.03 -49.29 65.51
N MET A 84 3.45 -48.30 66.23
CA MET A 84 3.15 -48.30 67.68
C MET A 84 1.95 -47.35 67.89
N THR A 85 0.70 -47.77 68.16
CA THR A 85 0.06 -48.26 69.42
C THR A 85 0.36 -47.37 70.64
N GLU A 86 -0.60 -46.93 71.46
CA GLU A 86 -1.71 -47.69 72.05
C GLU A 86 -2.88 -46.79 72.51
N ALA A 87 -4.11 -47.26 72.27
CA ALA A 87 -5.33 -46.88 72.96
C ALA A 87 -5.69 -48.05 73.88
N GLU A 88 -5.96 -47.79 75.16
CA GLU A 88 -6.44 -48.80 76.09
C GLU A 88 -7.97 -48.86 76.05
N THR A 89 -8.48 -49.99 75.56
CA THR A 89 -9.85 -50.45 75.79
C THR A 89 -9.85 -51.35 77.02
N SER A 90 -10.74 -51.10 77.98
CA SER A 90 -11.13 -52.13 78.95
C SER A 90 -12.59 -52.52 78.75
N THR A 91 -12.74 -53.72 78.20
CA THR A 91 -13.92 -54.57 78.16
C THR A 91 -14.59 -54.70 79.54
N SER A 92 -15.92 -54.54 79.63
CA SER A 92 -16.69 -55.30 80.62
C SER A 92 -18.16 -55.50 80.22
N THR A 93 -18.43 -56.71 79.73
CA THR A 93 -19.53 -57.61 80.11
C THR A 93 -20.81 -57.00 80.71
N THR A 94 -21.89 -57.06 79.92
CA THR A 94 -23.27 -57.02 80.40
C THR A 94 -23.51 -58.18 81.36
N THR A 95 -23.69 -57.88 82.64
CA THR A 95 -24.29 -58.80 83.62
C THR A 95 -25.55 -58.16 84.18
N THR A 96 -26.69 -58.75 83.85
CA THR A 96 -27.98 -58.46 84.47
C THR A 96 -27.91 -58.80 85.96
N THR A 97 -28.18 -57.84 86.84
CA THR A 97 -28.62 -58.15 88.21
C THR A 97 -29.64 -57.12 88.67
N THR A 98 -30.87 -57.59 88.79
CA THR A 98 -31.99 -56.97 89.49
C THR A 98 -31.69 -56.92 90.99
N THR A 99 -31.81 -55.75 91.64
CA THR A 99 -32.18 -55.59 93.07
C THR A 99 -32.67 -54.15 93.24
N THR A 100 -33.98 -53.91 93.21
CA THR A 100 -34.85 -53.61 94.37
C THR A 100 -34.29 -52.49 95.25
N GLY A 101 -34.97 -51.34 95.23
CA GLY A 101 -34.53 -50.12 95.88
C GLY A 101 -34.67 -50.12 97.40
N GLU A 102 -34.09 -49.08 98.00
CA GLU A 102 -34.54 -48.52 99.28
C GLU A 102 -34.00 -47.10 99.44
N THR A 103 -34.93 -46.14 99.42
CA THR A 103 -35.12 -45.03 100.36
C THR A 103 -33.93 -44.47 101.16
N THR A 104 -33.69 -43.18 100.90
CA THR A 104 -33.33 -42.09 101.83
C THR A 104 -32.08 -42.27 102.70
N THR A 105 -31.05 -41.46 102.44
CA THR A 105 -30.24 -40.88 103.52
C THR A 105 -29.69 -39.52 103.09
N THR A 106 -30.18 -38.46 103.73
CA THR A 106 -29.49 -37.17 103.84
C THR A 106 -28.12 -37.42 104.48
N THR A 107 -27.07 -37.26 103.71
CA THR A 107 -25.69 -37.16 104.21
C THR A 107 -25.04 -36.05 103.40
N THR A 108 -24.41 -35.16 104.14
CA THR A 108 -23.63 -33.98 103.76
C THR A 108 -22.70 -34.29 102.57
N GLY A 109 -23.24 -34.22 101.36
CA GLY A 109 -22.48 -34.19 100.11
C GLY A 109 -22.01 -32.75 99.90
N GLY A 110 -20.78 -32.57 99.43
CA GLY A 110 -20.40 -31.29 98.85
C GLY A 110 -21.24 -30.99 97.61
N PRO A 111 -21.18 -29.76 97.06
CA PRO A 111 -21.87 -29.43 95.81
C PRO A 111 -21.51 -30.46 94.72
N VAL A 112 -22.51 -30.99 94.03
CA VAL A 112 -22.36 -32.02 92.98
C VAL A 112 -22.88 -31.46 91.67
N CYS A 113 -21.95 -31.08 90.81
CA CYS A 113 -22.29 -30.62 89.49
C CYS A 113 -23.03 -31.67 88.65
N GLY A 114 -24.16 -31.28 88.07
CA GLY A 114 -24.96 -32.06 87.13
C GLY A 114 -26.16 -32.77 87.76
N ASP A 115 -26.61 -32.36 88.95
CA ASP A 115 -27.79 -32.92 89.60
C ASP A 115 -29.07 -32.07 89.43
N GLY A 116 -28.95 -30.95 88.72
CA GLY A 116 -30.03 -30.01 88.41
C GLY A 116 -30.33 -29.02 89.53
N VAL A 117 -29.43 -28.87 90.51
CA VAL A 117 -29.57 -27.93 91.62
C VAL A 117 -28.29 -27.09 91.75
N MET A 118 -28.38 -25.79 91.51
CA MET A 118 -27.24 -24.89 91.76
C MET A 118 -26.90 -24.80 93.25
N GLU A 119 -25.73 -25.33 93.63
CA GLU A 119 -25.21 -25.34 94.99
C GLU A 119 -23.72 -24.92 95.06
N GLY A 120 -23.31 -24.24 96.14
CA GLY A 120 -21.90 -23.91 96.35
C GLY A 120 -21.33 -22.86 95.38
N ASP A 121 -20.23 -23.20 94.70
CA ASP A 121 -19.49 -22.32 93.76
C ASP A 121 -19.89 -22.55 92.29
N GLU A 122 -20.99 -23.28 92.04
CA GLU A 122 -21.53 -23.53 90.70
C GLU A 122 -22.11 -22.24 90.10
N GLU A 123 -21.83 -22.00 88.83
CA GLU A 123 -22.38 -20.86 88.08
C GLU A 123 -23.69 -21.23 87.37
N CYS A 124 -23.89 -22.53 87.11
CA CYS A 124 -25.06 -23.15 86.51
C CYS A 124 -25.15 -24.63 86.93
N ASP A 125 -26.34 -25.23 86.87
CA ASP A 125 -26.51 -26.69 86.94
C ASP A 125 -27.83 -27.08 86.24
N ASP A 126 -27.72 -27.48 84.98
CA ASP A 126 -28.83 -27.92 84.13
C ASP A 126 -28.99 -29.45 84.11
N GLY A 127 -28.36 -30.14 85.07
CA GLY A 127 -28.44 -31.59 85.24
C GLY A 127 -27.81 -32.36 84.08
N GLU A 128 -28.58 -33.25 83.46
CA GLU A 128 -28.15 -34.04 82.29
C GLU A 128 -27.83 -33.17 81.06
N ASN A 129 -28.24 -31.90 81.04
CA ASN A 129 -27.91 -30.96 79.96
C ASN A 129 -26.61 -30.18 80.23
N ASN A 130 -25.79 -30.60 81.20
CA ASN A 130 -24.45 -30.09 81.35
C ASN A 130 -23.51 -30.77 80.34
N GLY A 131 -22.60 -30.03 79.73
CA GLY A 131 -21.55 -30.59 78.87
C GLY A 131 -21.28 -29.78 77.61
N PRO A 132 -20.46 -30.32 76.69
CA PRO A 132 -20.09 -29.65 75.44
C PRO A 132 -21.31 -29.30 74.59
N GLY A 133 -21.36 -28.07 74.06
CA GLY A 133 -22.49 -27.59 73.25
C GLY A 133 -23.71 -27.12 74.03
N TYR A 134 -23.65 -27.12 75.37
CA TYR A 134 -24.74 -26.64 76.24
C TYR A 134 -24.33 -25.37 76.99
N ALA A 135 -25.32 -24.61 77.45
CA ALA A 135 -25.10 -23.35 78.17
C ALA A 135 -24.38 -23.56 79.53
N CYS A 136 -24.45 -24.76 80.08
CA CYS A 136 -23.75 -25.15 81.30
C CYS A 136 -22.72 -26.24 80.99
N LYS A 137 -21.46 -26.03 81.38
CA LYS A 137 -20.40 -27.01 81.16
C LYS A 137 -20.48 -28.19 82.11
N ALA A 138 -19.74 -29.25 81.78
CA ALA A 138 -19.65 -30.45 82.61
C ALA A 138 -19.06 -30.21 84.02
N ASP A 139 -18.42 -29.05 84.26
CA ASP A 139 -17.89 -28.62 85.54
C ASP A 139 -18.74 -27.52 86.21
N CYS A 140 -19.95 -27.27 85.71
CA CYS A 140 -20.92 -26.31 86.25
C CYS A 140 -20.43 -24.86 86.23
N THR A 141 -19.52 -24.57 85.31
CA THR A 141 -19.22 -23.20 84.88
C THR A 141 -20.12 -22.83 83.70
N ALA A 142 -20.46 -21.54 83.58
CA ALA A 142 -21.22 -21.07 82.43
C ALA A 142 -20.38 -21.23 81.16
N ASN A 143 -21.00 -21.71 80.09
CA ASN A 143 -20.42 -21.64 78.76
C ASN A 143 -20.47 -20.18 78.29
N VAL A 144 -19.30 -19.64 77.93
CA VAL A 144 -19.12 -18.25 77.54
C VAL A 144 -18.11 -18.15 76.39
N CYS A 145 -18.41 -17.27 75.43
CA CYS A 145 -17.53 -17.06 74.30
C CYS A 145 -16.08 -16.78 74.68
N GLY A 146 -15.16 -17.58 74.11
CA GLY A 146 -13.72 -17.47 74.33
C GLY A 146 -13.17 -18.41 75.39
N ASP A 147 -13.95 -19.41 75.78
CA ASP A 147 -13.57 -20.42 76.77
C ASP A 147 -13.09 -21.75 76.16
N GLY A 148 -13.29 -21.92 74.85
CA GLY A 148 -12.83 -23.05 74.05
C GLY A 148 -13.83 -24.19 73.92
N ASP A 149 -15.09 -23.99 74.30
CA ASP A 149 -16.20 -24.92 74.10
C ASP A 149 -17.37 -24.20 73.41
N PRO A 150 -17.69 -24.49 72.13
CA PRO A 150 -18.76 -23.80 71.41
C PRO A 150 -20.12 -24.02 72.09
N GLY A 151 -20.68 -22.97 72.69
CA GLY A 151 -22.00 -22.99 73.31
C GLY A 151 -23.16 -23.11 72.32
N PRO A 152 -24.41 -23.23 72.79
CA PRO A 152 -25.59 -23.38 71.92
C PRO A 152 -25.91 -22.13 71.10
N ASP A 153 -25.44 -20.96 71.53
CA ASP A 153 -25.63 -19.66 70.85
C ASP A 153 -24.35 -19.22 70.10
N GLU A 154 -23.35 -20.10 70.00
CA GLU A 154 -22.04 -19.83 69.38
C GLU A 154 -21.86 -20.70 68.14
N GLU A 155 -21.31 -20.13 67.08
CA GLU A 155 -21.00 -20.89 65.87
C GLU A 155 -19.62 -21.54 65.93
N CYS A 156 -18.73 -21.00 66.77
CA CYS A 156 -17.36 -21.45 66.99
C CYS A 156 -16.86 -20.96 68.36
N ASP A 157 -15.86 -21.63 68.93
CA ASP A 157 -15.09 -21.10 70.05
C ASP A 157 -13.68 -21.69 70.08
N ASN A 158 -12.68 -20.90 69.64
CA ASN A 158 -11.26 -21.25 69.69
C ASN A 158 -10.59 -20.72 70.97
N GLY A 159 -11.37 -20.37 71.98
CA GLY A 159 -10.92 -19.84 73.25
C GLY A 159 -10.27 -18.47 73.12
N ARG A 160 -9.11 -18.31 73.74
CA ARG A 160 -8.29 -17.08 73.66
C ARG A 160 -7.78 -16.75 72.24
N MET A 161 -7.97 -17.65 71.28
CA MET A 161 -7.58 -17.44 69.89
C MET A 161 -8.69 -16.78 69.07
N ASN A 162 -9.87 -16.55 69.65
CA ASN A 162 -10.92 -15.77 69.01
C ASN A 162 -10.40 -14.34 68.78
N ALA A 163 -10.60 -13.86 67.56
CA ALA A 163 -10.21 -12.52 67.14
C ALA A 163 -11.00 -12.18 65.88
N ASP A 164 -11.28 -10.91 65.65
CA ASP A 164 -12.09 -10.50 64.49
C ASP A 164 -11.44 -10.88 63.14
N THR A 165 -10.11 -11.05 63.11
CA THR A 165 -9.34 -11.49 61.93
C THR A 165 -9.02 -12.99 61.94
N ALA A 166 -9.61 -13.77 62.86
CA ALA A 166 -9.44 -15.22 62.94
C ALA A 166 -10.69 -15.93 62.41
N ALA A 167 -10.59 -17.23 62.13
CA ALA A 167 -11.72 -18.02 61.64
C ALA A 167 -12.93 -18.00 62.59
N CYS A 168 -12.67 -17.79 63.89
CA CYS A 168 -13.70 -17.53 64.88
C CYS A 168 -13.53 -16.12 65.44
N LYS A 169 -14.56 -15.28 65.27
CA LYS A 169 -14.54 -13.88 65.68
C LYS A 169 -14.62 -13.75 67.20
N SER A 170 -14.32 -12.55 67.71
CA SER A 170 -14.33 -12.28 69.15
C SER A 170 -15.70 -12.44 69.80
N ASP A 171 -16.77 -12.46 69.00
CA ASP A 171 -18.16 -12.69 69.41
C ASP A 171 -18.65 -14.14 69.17
N CYS A 172 -17.74 -15.06 68.85
CA CYS A 172 -18.01 -16.48 68.62
C CYS A 172 -18.94 -16.78 67.44
N THR A 173 -19.01 -15.86 66.47
CA THR A 173 -19.54 -16.15 65.13
C THR A 173 -18.40 -16.48 64.18
N ASN A 174 -18.67 -17.26 63.12
CA ASN A 174 -17.65 -17.54 62.13
C ASN A 174 -17.29 -16.27 61.37
N ASN A 175 -16.02 -16.17 60.98
CA ASN A 175 -15.63 -15.19 59.99
C ASN A 175 -16.08 -15.68 58.60
N VAL A 176 -16.80 -14.82 57.88
CA VAL A 176 -17.33 -15.08 56.54
C VAL A 176 -17.19 -13.84 55.68
N CYS A 177 -16.99 -14.03 54.38
CA CYS A 177 -16.90 -12.93 53.44
C CYS A 177 -18.15 -12.04 53.48
N GLY A 178 -17.95 -10.72 53.54
CA GLY A 178 -19.01 -9.71 53.62
C GLY A 178 -19.46 -9.39 55.05
N ASP A 179 -18.73 -9.84 56.08
CA ASP A 179 -19.10 -9.64 57.48
C ASP A 179 -18.47 -8.39 58.14
N GLY A 180 -17.62 -7.69 57.40
CA GLY A 180 -16.90 -6.49 57.82
C GLY A 180 -15.52 -6.73 58.40
N PHE A 181 -15.04 -7.97 58.44
CA PHE A 181 -13.74 -8.30 59.00
C PHE A 181 -12.95 -9.21 58.07
N VAL A 182 -11.81 -8.71 57.59
CA VAL A 182 -10.87 -9.52 56.78
C VAL A 182 -10.34 -10.69 57.60
N GLY A 183 -10.81 -11.88 57.26
CA GLY A 183 -10.46 -13.13 57.91
C GLY A 183 -9.27 -13.87 57.31
N PRO A 184 -9.00 -15.09 57.80
CA PRO A 184 -7.94 -15.92 57.28
C PRO A 184 -8.22 -16.38 55.84
N GLY A 185 -7.40 -15.91 54.89
CA GLY A 185 -7.50 -16.28 53.48
C GLY A 185 -8.25 -15.27 52.61
N GLU A 186 -8.86 -14.27 53.22
CA GLU A 186 -9.51 -13.15 52.55
C GLU A 186 -8.48 -12.05 52.26
N ALA A 187 -8.56 -11.46 51.07
CA ALA A 187 -7.74 -10.32 50.67
C ALA A 187 -8.40 -8.97 51.02
N CYS A 188 -9.72 -8.94 51.07
CA CYS A 188 -10.57 -7.80 51.41
C CYS A 188 -11.88 -8.28 52.04
N ASP A 189 -12.64 -7.34 52.62
CA ASP A 189 -14.04 -7.50 53.05
C ASP A 189 -14.66 -6.09 53.10
N ASP A 190 -15.84 -5.92 52.52
CA ASP A 190 -16.50 -4.63 52.35
C ASP A 190 -17.93 -4.57 52.98
N MET A 191 -18.28 -5.55 53.83
CA MET A 191 -19.55 -5.62 54.57
C MET A 191 -20.80 -5.91 53.73
N ASN A 192 -20.69 -6.38 52.50
CA ASN A 192 -21.87 -6.68 51.68
C ASN A 192 -21.65 -7.91 50.76
N ASP A 193 -22.70 -8.28 49.99
CA ASP A 193 -22.69 -9.42 49.04
C ASP A 193 -22.79 -8.93 47.57
N VAL A 194 -22.17 -7.80 47.24
CA VAL A 194 -22.14 -7.16 45.92
C VAL A 194 -20.77 -7.41 45.30
N ASP A 195 -20.75 -7.97 44.09
CA ASP A 195 -19.51 -8.49 43.50
C ASP A 195 -18.69 -7.42 42.74
N ASP A 196 -19.34 -6.30 42.40
CA ASP A 196 -18.86 -5.24 41.51
C ASP A 196 -18.42 -3.93 42.22
N ASP A 197 -18.02 -4.02 43.49
CA ASP A 197 -17.57 -2.90 44.31
C ASP A 197 -16.16 -3.10 44.93
N GLU A 198 -15.90 -2.59 46.13
CA GLU A 198 -14.57 -2.63 46.75
C GLU A 198 -14.05 -4.04 47.06
N CYS A 199 -14.90 -5.07 47.15
CA CYS A 199 -14.48 -6.46 47.36
C CYS A 199 -15.43 -7.46 46.69
N THR A 200 -14.87 -8.44 45.98
CA THR A 200 -15.71 -9.51 45.40
C THR A 200 -16.30 -10.41 46.49
N ASN A 201 -17.38 -11.12 46.17
CA ASN A 201 -18.07 -12.08 47.05
C ASN A 201 -17.22 -13.32 47.41
N ASN A 202 -16.07 -13.49 46.76
CA ASN A 202 -15.06 -14.49 47.12
C ASN A 202 -13.95 -13.91 48.02
N CYS A 203 -14.12 -12.68 48.50
CA CYS A 203 -13.16 -11.93 49.29
C CYS A 203 -11.79 -11.80 48.64
N THR A 204 -11.81 -11.69 47.31
CA THR A 204 -10.66 -11.34 46.49
C THR A 204 -10.75 -9.89 46.06
N THR A 205 -9.59 -9.23 45.98
CA THR A 205 -9.54 -7.85 45.49
C THR A 205 -9.97 -7.82 44.02
N PRO A 206 -10.92 -6.95 43.66
CA PRO A 206 -11.36 -6.79 42.28
C PRO A 206 -10.19 -6.59 41.32
N SER A 207 -10.22 -7.25 40.17
CA SER A 207 -9.20 -7.10 39.15
C SER A 207 -9.74 -7.35 37.76
N CYS A 208 -9.34 -6.51 36.80
CA CYS A 208 -9.63 -6.75 35.40
C CYS A 208 -9.21 -8.16 34.94
N GLY A 209 -10.11 -8.84 34.22
CA GLY A 209 -9.94 -10.20 33.72
C GLY A 209 -10.44 -11.28 34.69
N ASP A 210 -11.19 -10.93 35.73
CA ASP A 210 -11.73 -11.88 36.71
C ASP A 210 -13.15 -12.39 36.37
N GLY A 211 -13.75 -11.84 35.32
CA GLY A 211 -15.09 -12.17 34.82
C GLY A 211 -16.21 -11.33 35.45
N ILE A 212 -15.87 -10.34 36.29
CA ILE A 212 -16.81 -9.46 36.98
C ILE A 212 -16.50 -8.02 36.59
N THR A 213 -17.41 -7.38 35.86
CA THR A 213 -17.22 -5.98 35.44
C THR A 213 -17.35 -5.02 36.63
N GLN A 214 -16.23 -4.45 37.06
CA GLN A 214 -16.13 -3.58 38.22
C GLN A 214 -16.51 -2.12 37.92
N ALA A 215 -16.75 -1.35 38.97
CA ALA A 215 -16.98 0.09 38.86
C ALA A 215 -15.77 0.82 38.23
N GLY A 216 -15.91 1.22 36.96
CA GLY A 216 -14.88 1.94 36.19
C GLY A 216 -14.30 1.12 35.04
N GLU A 217 -14.60 -0.17 34.97
CA GLU A 217 -14.35 -1.02 33.82
C GLU A 217 -15.46 -0.82 32.79
N GLU A 218 -15.10 -0.89 31.50
CA GLU A 218 -16.08 -0.83 30.42
C GLU A 218 -16.56 -2.22 29.99
N CYS A 219 -15.76 -3.24 30.29
CA CYS A 219 -15.99 -4.66 30.03
C CYS A 219 -15.12 -5.50 30.99
N ASP A 220 -15.47 -6.78 31.17
CA ASP A 220 -14.58 -7.82 31.70
C ASP A 220 -15.02 -9.16 31.10
N ASP A 221 -14.11 -9.88 30.45
CA ASP A 221 -14.40 -11.15 29.80
C ASP A 221 -13.70 -12.36 30.44
N GLY A 222 -13.08 -12.16 31.60
CA GLY A 222 -12.43 -13.20 32.39
C GLY A 222 -11.06 -13.64 31.88
N ASN A 223 -10.39 -12.82 31.07
CA ASN A 223 -9.04 -13.13 30.60
C ASN A 223 -8.17 -11.87 30.37
N ASP A 224 -6.86 -12.08 30.09
CA ASP A 224 -5.87 -11.01 29.87
C ASP A 224 -5.43 -10.90 28.39
N ILE A 225 -6.34 -11.09 27.42
CA ILE A 225 -6.02 -11.11 25.98
C ILE A 225 -6.48 -9.82 25.31
N ASP A 226 -5.54 -8.96 24.94
CA ASP A 226 -5.85 -7.67 24.33
C ASP A 226 -6.47 -7.72 22.92
N THR A 227 -6.53 -8.90 22.28
CA THR A 227 -6.95 -9.03 20.87
C THR A 227 -8.39 -9.54 20.69
N ASP A 228 -9.16 -9.64 21.78
CA ASP A 228 -10.59 -9.97 21.71
C ASP A 228 -11.46 -8.73 21.90
N ALA A 229 -12.66 -8.87 22.47
CA ALA A 229 -13.60 -7.75 22.62
C ALA A 229 -13.31 -6.87 23.85
N CYS A 230 -12.50 -7.36 24.79
CA CYS A 230 -12.18 -6.66 26.03
C CYS A 230 -10.67 -6.71 26.27
N THR A 231 -10.01 -5.55 26.36
CA THR A 231 -8.56 -5.54 26.59
C THR A 231 -8.24 -5.98 28.03
N SER A 232 -6.97 -6.33 28.29
CA SER A 232 -6.47 -6.58 29.65
C SER A 232 -6.47 -5.33 30.54
N ALA A 233 -6.84 -4.17 29.99
CA ALA A 233 -7.11 -2.94 30.72
C ALA A 233 -8.61 -2.69 30.98
N CYS A 234 -9.47 -3.66 30.65
CA CYS A 234 -10.92 -3.63 30.81
C CYS A 234 -11.58 -2.45 30.08
N THR A 235 -11.04 -2.13 28.91
CA THR A 235 -11.63 -1.21 27.94
C THR A 235 -12.19 -2.02 26.78
N ASN A 236 -13.29 -1.56 26.20
CA ASN A 236 -13.81 -2.22 25.00
C ASN A 236 -12.78 -2.11 23.86
N ALA A 237 -12.71 -3.17 23.06
CA ALA A 237 -12.00 -3.18 21.79
C ALA A 237 -12.39 -1.97 20.93
N ALA A 238 -11.39 -1.23 20.44
CA ALA A 238 -11.61 -0.03 19.66
C ALA A 238 -10.45 0.31 18.74
N CYS A 239 -10.76 0.59 17.48
CA CYS A 239 -9.81 1.12 16.53
C CYS A 239 -9.05 2.35 17.06
N GLY A 240 -7.72 2.26 17.02
CA GLY A 240 -6.77 3.24 17.54
C GLY A 240 -6.30 2.95 18.96
N ASP A 241 -6.61 1.77 19.54
CA ASP A 241 -6.11 1.35 20.86
C ASP A 241 -4.74 0.65 20.78
N GLY A 242 -4.27 0.33 19.57
CA GLY A 242 -2.99 -0.32 19.31
C GLY A 242 -3.04 -1.85 19.25
N PHE A 243 -4.22 -2.46 19.30
CA PHE A 243 -4.42 -3.89 19.15
C PHE A 243 -5.33 -4.18 17.96
N VAL A 244 -4.93 -5.12 17.10
CA VAL A 244 -5.78 -5.53 15.97
C VAL A 244 -6.86 -6.48 16.48
N GLN A 245 -8.11 -6.03 16.47
CA GLN A 245 -9.26 -6.74 17.03
C GLN A 245 -10.41 -6.84 16.02
N GLY A 246 -11.22 -7.89 16.10
CA GLY A 246 -12.44 -8.02 15.30
C GLY A 246 -12.21 -8.00 13.77
N ASP A 247 -12.81 -7.01 13.09
CA ASP A 247 -12.74 -6.82 11.63
C ASP A 247 -11.62 -5.84 11.20
N GLU A 248 -10.78 -5.41 12.14
CA GLU A 248 -9.65 -4.51 11.85
C GLU A 248 -8.57 -5.23 11.04
N GLU A 249 -8.01 -4.55 10.05
CA GLU A 249 -6.90 -5.07 9.26
C GLU A 249 -5.54 -4.60 9.78
N CYS A 250 -5.53 -3.51 10.55
CA CYS A 250 -4.37 -2.88 11.16
C CYS A 250 -4.80 -2.02 12.35
N ASP A 251 -3.89 -1.76 13.29
CA ASP A 251 -4.09 -0.77 14.34
C ASP A 251 -2.72 -0.26 14.81
N ASN A 252 -2.38 0.97 14.43
CA ASN A 252 -1.15 1.65 14.86
C ASN A 252 -1.42 2.62 16.02
N GLY A 253 -2.54 2.47 16.71
CA GLY A 253 -2.96 3.31 17.80
C GLY A 253 -3.19 4.75 17.36
N ASN A 254 -2.57 5.68 18.09
CA ASN A 254 -2.60 7.12 17.78
C ASN A 254 -1.95 7.49 16.44
N ASP A 255 -1.20 6.58 15.81
CA ASP A 255 -0.56 6.81 14.52
C ASP A 255 -1.49 6.47 13.33
N ASN A 256 -2.72 6.00 13.59
CA ASN A 256 -3.76 5.87 12.55
C ASN A 256 -4.10 7.25 11.98
N SER A 257 -4.12 7.37 10.65
CA SER A 257 -4.30 8.66 9.98
C SER A 257 -4.82 8.46 8.55
N PRO A 258 -5.57 9.42 7.96
CA PRO A 258 -6.05 9.33 6.58
C PRO A 258 -4.97 9.29 5.49
N ASN A 259 -3.70 9.38 5.87
CA ASN A 259 -2.57 9.38 4.94
C ASN A 259 -1.43 8.48 5.39
N ALA A 260 -1.71 7.54 6.29
CA ALA A 260 -0.77 6.55 6.81
C ALA A 260 -1.18 5.15 6.34
N ALA A 261 -0.33 4.15 6.61
CA ALA A 261 -0.58 2.77 6.20
C ALA A 261 -1.86 2.20 6.82
N CYS A 262 -2.24 2.70 7.99
CA CYS A 262 -3.47 2.34 8.68
C CYS A 262 -4.38 3.56 8.76
N THR A 263 -5.58 3.41 8.20
CA THR A 263 -6.60 4.45 8.15
C THR A 263 -7.22 4.68 9.54
N PRO A 264 -7.93 5.80 9.76
CA PRO A 264 -8.65 6.05 11.01
C PRO A 264 -9.75 5.02 11.32
N GLU A 265 -10.16 4.25 10.32
CA GLU A 265 -11.12 3.15 10.42
C GLU A 265 -10.44 1.77 10.58
N CYS A 266 -9.13 1.73 10.83
CA CYS A 266 -8.35 0.49 11.04
C CYS A 266 -8.36 -0.47 9.85
N LEU A 267 -8.48 0.10 8.66
CA LEU A 267 -8.30 -0.59 7.38
C LEU A 267 -6.93 -0.24 6.82
N ASN A 268 -6.30 -1.19 6.10
CA ASN A 268 -5.06 -0.89 5.40
C ASN A 268 -5.34 0.11 4.29
N ALA A 269 -4.50 1.15 4.21
CA ALA A 269 -4.58 2.11 3.12
C ALA A 269 -4.21 1.43 1.79
N VAL A 270 -5.05 1.63 0.78
CA VAL A 270 -4.85 1.07 -0.56
C VAL A 270 -5.29 2.07 -1.61
N CYS A 271 -4.50 2.21 -2.66
CA CYS A 271 -4.87 2.98 -3.86
C CYS A 271 -6.32 2.72 -4.28
N GLY A 272 -7.15 3.76 -4.23
CA GLY A 272 -8.57 3.77 -4.54
C GLY A 272 -9.51 3.45 -3.37
N ASP A 273 -9.09 3.73 -2.15
CA ASP A 273 -9.92 3.73 -0.94
C ASP A 273 -10.40 5.13 -0.54
N SER A 274 -10.21 6.13 -1.42
CA SER A 274 -10.48 7.55 -1.19
C SER A 274 -9.56 8.22 -0.16
N GLN A 275 -8.42 7.61 0.18
CA GLN A 275 -7.41 8.14 1.09
C GLN A 275 -6.03 8.07 0.44
N VAL A 276 -5.19 9.10 0.65
CA VAL A 276 -3.88 9.17 -0.02
C VAL A 276 -2.79 8.76 0.94
N TYR A 277 -2.20 7.58 0.73
CA TYR A 277 -1.10 7.07 1.56
C TYR A 277 0.27 7.64 1.14
N ASN A 278 0.62 8.80 1.70
CA ASN A 278 1.84 9.55 1.36
C ASN A 278 2.78 9.84 2.55
N THR A 279 2.57 9.21 3.70
CA THR A 279 3.45 9.33 4.87
C THR A 279 4.15 8.02 5.21
N GLY A 280 5.26 8.09 5.94
CA GLY A 280 6.06 6.90 6.25
C GLY A 280 6.63 6.26 4.99
N ASP A 281 6.23 5.01 4.73
CA ASP A 281 6.60 4.24 3.53
C ASP A 281 5.59 4.38 2.37
N GLY A 282 4.58 5.25 2.52
CA GLY A 282 3.55 5.48 1.50
C GLY A 282 4.11 6.17 0.26
N THR A 283 3.72 5.66 -0.91
CA THR A 283 4.19 6.13 -2.22
C THR A 283 3.10 6.78 -3.07
N GLU A 284 1.88 6.90 -2.56
CA GLU A 284 0.75 7.42 -3.33
C GLU A 284 0.83 8.94 -3.46
N GLU A 285 0.73 9.44 -4.69
CA GLU A 285 0.68 10.88 -4.98
C GLU A 285 -0.78 11.38 -5.07
N CYS A 286 -1.71 10.47 -5.34
CA CYS A 286 -3.14 10.67 -5.48
C CYS A 286 -3.90 9.38 -5.08
N ASP A 287 -5.23 9.41 -5.11
CA ASP A 287 -6.09 8.22 -4.94
C ASP A 287 -7.03 8.11 -6.15
N ASP A 288 -6.96 6.98 -6.85
CA ASP A 288 -7.61 6.71 -8.15
C ASP A 288 -9.07 6.23 -8.03
N GLY A 289 -9.53 5.92 -6.82
CA GLY A 289 -10.85 5.30 -6.63
C GLY A 289 -11.06 3.91 -7.26
N LYS A 290 -10.04 3.28 -7.87
CA LYS A 290 -10.08 1.97 -8.57
C LYS A 290 -11.12 1.94 -9.68
N ASP A 291 -11.14 2.94 -10.56
CA ASP A 291 -12.10 2.99 -11.65
C ASP A 291 -11.59 2.35 -12.96
N GLY A 292 -10.28 2.09 -13.05
CA GLY A 292 -9.62 1.49 -14.21
C GLY A 292 -9.33 2.48 -15.34
N ASP A 293 -9.43 3.79 -15.07
CA ASP A 293 -9.21 4.88 -16.01
C ASP A 293 -7.90 5.64 -15.70
N GLN A 294 -6.85 5.29 -16.45
CA GLN A 294 -5.50 5.87 -16.32
C GLN A 294 -5.39 7.35 -16.78
N ASP A 295 -6.49 7.98 -17.20
CA ASP A 295 -6.54 9.35 -17.77
C ASP A 295 -7.50 10.28 -17.00
N ASP A 296 -7.75 10.02 -15.71
CA ASP A 296 -8.65 10.82 -14.87
C ASP A 296 -7.93 11.83 -13.96
N GLY A 297 -6.59 11.85 -14.02
CA GLY A 297 -5.71 12.67 -13.19
C GLY A 297 -5.00 11.90 -12.08
N CYS A 298 -5.34 10.64 -11.88
CA CYS A 298 -4.57 9.65 -11.13
C CYS A 298 -4.40 8.39 -11.98
N THR A 299 -3.34 7.62 -11.75
CA THR A 299 -3.15 6.32 -12.41
C THR A 299 -3.65 5.21 -11.49
N ASP A 300 -3.91 4.00 -12.01
CA ASP A 300 -4.28 2.83 -11.19
C ASP A 300 -3.15 2.47 -10.18
N GLU A 301 -1.92 2.92 -10.44
CA GLU A 301 -0.77 2.82 -9.54
C GLU A 301 -0.72 3.95 -8.48
N CYS A 302 -1.72 4.82 -8.43
CA CYS A 302 -1.82 6.00 -7.57
C CYS A 302 -0.64 6.98 -7.68
N LEU A 303 -0.10 7.08 -8.89
CA LEU A 303 0.89 8.07 -9.28
C LEU A 303 0.23 9.14 -10.13
N LEU A 304 0.75 10.36 -10.07
CA LEU A 304 0.31 11.39 -11.00
C LEU A 304 0.76 11.03 -12.42
N PRO A 305 -0.12 11.19 -13.42
CA PRO A 305 0.22 10.89 -14.81
C PRO A 305 1.35 11.79 -15.31
N THR A 306 2.31 11.20 -16.02
CA THR A 306 3.44 11.92 -16.61
C THR A 306 3.86 11.33 -17.95
N CYS A 307 4.12 12.19 -18.93
CA CYS A 307 4.75 11.81 -20.19
C CYS A 307 5.90 10.81 -20.03
N GLY A 308 5.73 9.65 -20.66
CA GLY A 308 6.67 8.55 -20.67
C GLY A 308 6.58 7.65 -19.43
N ASP A 309 5.40 7.55 -18.82
CA ASP A 309 5.06 6.52 -17.84
C ASP A 309 4.45 5.26 -18.47
N GLY A 310 4.24 5.27 -19.79
CA GLY A 310 3.72 4.14 -20.56
C GLY A 310 2.22 4.21 -20.80
N PHE A 311 1.54 5.24 -20.32
CA PHE A 311 0.11 5.46 -20.52
C PHE A 311 -0.13 6.76 -21.27
N LEU A 312 -1.15 6.78 -22.13
CA LEU A 312 -1.53 7.99 -22.87
C LEU A 312 -2.51 8.81 -22.03
N GLN A 313 -2.13 10.02 -21.62
CA GLN A 313 -3.04 10.92 -20.88
C GLN A 313 -3.58 12.06 -21.74
N ALA A 314 -4.63 11.76 -22.50
CA ALA A 314 -5.24 12.71 -23.42
C ALA A 314 -5.94 13.87 -22.70
N SER A 315 -6.41 13.66 -21.46
CA SER A 315 -7.06 14.69 -20.63
C SER A 315 -6.11 15.83 -20.24
N GLU A 316 -4.85 15.49 -19.94
CA GLU A 316 -3.75 16.44 -19.65
C GLU A 316 -3.06 16.94 -20.94
N GLY A 317 -3.57 16.49 -22.09
CA GLY A 317 -3.22 16.98 -23.42
C GLY A 317 -2.12 16.19 -24.11
N GLU A 318 -1.73 15.02 -23.62
CA GLU A 318 -0.78 14.15 -24.33
C GLU A 318 -1.39 13.60 -25.63
N GLU A 319 -0.58 13.49 -26.69
CA GLU A 319 -1.00 12.94 -27.99
C GLU A 319 -0.43 11.53 -28.25
N CYS A 320 0.58 11.15 -27.47
CA CYS A 320 1.33 9.90 -27.44
C CYS A 320 2.03 9.80 -26.08
N ASP A 321 2.57 8.62 -25.73
CA ASP A 321 3.49 8.43 -24.59
C ASP A 321 4.89 8.09 -25.14
N ASP A 322 5.90 8.75 -24.61
CA ASP A 322 7.29 8.75 -25.11
C ASP A 322 8.20 7.71 -24.42
N GLY A 323 7.70 6.98 -23.41
CA GLY A 323 8.48 5.98 -22.68
C GLY A 323 9.75 6.46 -21.96
N LYS A 324 10.01 7.77 -21.86
CA LYS A 324 11.20 8.38 -21.21
C LYS A 324 12.53 7.88 -21.79
N ASP A 325 12.63 7.75 -23.12
CA ASP A 325 13.85 7.26 -23.77
C ASP A 325 14.82 8.37 -24.22
N GLY A 326 14.36 9.63 -24.26
CA GLY A 326 15.14 10.79 -24.68
C GLY A 326 15.32 10.88 -26.20
N ASP A 327 14.56 10.10 -26.96
CA ASP A 327 14.52 10.11 -28.42
C ASP A 327 13.37 10.98 -28.90
N GLN A 328 13.67 11.91 -29.81
CA GLN A 328 12.67 12.83 -30.38
C GLN A 328 12.23 12.38 -31.80
N ASP A 329 12.71 11.21 -32.25
CA ASP A 329 12.55 10.66 -33.60
C ASP A 329 11.90 9.26 -33.61
N ASP A 330 11.12 8.91 -32.59
CA ASP A 330 10.44 7.61 -32.49
C ASP A 330 8.92 7.69 -32.80
N GLY A 331 8.42 8.90 -33.08
CA GLY A 331 7.01 9.19 -33.34
C GLY A 331 6.26 9.79 -32.15
N CYS A 332 6.91 9.89 -31.00
CA CYS A 332 6.54 10.78 -29.90
C CYS A 332 7.70 11.75 -29.64
N THR A 333 7.46 12.76 -28.81
CA THR A 333 8.50 13.70 -28.37
C THR A 333 8.55 13.65 -26.85
N ASP A 334 9.65 14.09 -26.24
CA ASP A 334 9.78 14.19 -24.77
C ASP A 334 8.69 15.08 -24.11
N LEU A 335 7.90 15.80 -24.90
CA LEU A 335 6.74 16.60 -24.46
C LEU A 335 5.39 15.90 -24.71
N CYS A 336 5.42 14.61 -25.05
CA CYS A 336 4.28 13.77 -25.40
C CYS A 336 3.38 14.39 -26.48
N LYS A 337 4.03 15.01 -27.46
CA LYS A 337 3.39 15.54 -28.67
C LYS A 337 3.83 14.75 -29.88
N LYS A 338 2.94 14.64 -30.86
CA LYS A 338 3.32 14.10 -32.16
C LYS A 338 4.25 15.10 -32.85
N PRO A 339 5.44 14.66 -33.28
CA PRO A 339 6.35 15.53 -33.98
C PRO A 339 5.78 15.93 -35.35
N TYR A 340 6.19 17.11 -35.84
CA TYR A 340 5.81 17.61 -37.15
C TYR A 340 6.88 18.54 -37.74
N CYS A 341 7.03 18.52 -39.07
CA CYS A 341 7.91 19.46 -39.77
C CYS A 341 7.70 20.93 -39.37
N GLY A 342 8.78 21.54 -38.92
CA GLY A 342 8.87 22.90 -38.39
C GLY A 342 8.67 23.00 -36.87
N ASP A 343 8.80 21.91 -36.12
CA ASP A 343 8.69 21.89 -34.65
C ASP A 343 10.03 22.07 -33.92
N GLY A 344 11.14 22.01 -34.67
CA GLY A 344 12.51 22.19 -34.16
C GLY A 344 13.24 20.88 -33.89
N PHE A 345 12.58 19.74 -34.07
CA PHE A 345 13.15 18.41 -33.92
C PHE A 345 13.24 17.75 -35.30
N LEU A 346 14.32 17.01 -35.56
CA LEU A 346 14.51 16.34 -36.85
C LEU A 346 13.99 14.91 -36.76
N GLN A 347 12.92 14.58 -37.50
CA GLN A 347 12.38 13.21 -37.53
C GLN A 347 12.89 12.41 -38.74
N ALA A 348 14.13 11.93 -38.65
CA ALA A 348 14.75 11.17 -39.72
C ALA A 348 14.06 9.81 -39.96
N SER A 349 13.49 9.19 -38.93
CA SER A 349 12.76 7.91 -39.02
C SER A 349 11.50 8.05 -39.89
N GLU A 350 10.83 9.19 -39.80
CA GLU A 350 9.67 9.56 -40.63
C GLU A 350 10.09 10.14 -42.00
N GLY A 351 11.39 10.23 -42.29
CA GLY A 351 11.95 10.63 -43.59
C GLY A 351 12.21 12.12 -43.73
N GLU A 352 12.19 12.88 -42.63
CA GLU A 352 12.65 14.27 -42.63
C GLU A 352 14.17 14.33 -42.80
N THR A 353 14.65 15.36 -43.50
CA THR A 353 16.08 15.55 -43.78
C THR A 353 16.62 16.88 -43.27
N CYS A 354 15.73 17.74 -42.79
CA CYS A 354 16.01 18.97 -42.07
C CYS A 354 14.78 19.29 -41.20
N ASP A 355 14.97 20.12 -40.18
CA ASP A 355 13.92 20.86 -39.46
C ASP A 355 14.58 22.14 -38.93
N ASP A 356 13.96 23.30 -39.10
CA ASP A 356 14.49 24.59 -38.64
C ASP A 356 13.56 25.34 -37.66
N GLY A 357 12.62 24.61 -37.05
CA GLY A 357 11.70 25.13 -36.04
C GLY A 357 10.61 26.03 -36.59
N ASN A 358 10.43 26.07 -37.91
CA ASN A 358 9.33 26.78 -38.53
C ASN A 358 8.92 26.19 -39.90
N ASN A 359 7.88 26.75 -40.51
CA ASN A 359 7.35 26.31 -41.80
C ASN A 359 7.42 27.43 -42.86
N LEU A 360 8.49 28.22 -42.84
CA LEU A 360 8.74 29.22 -43.86
C LEU A 360 9.52 28.57 -45.02
N PRO A 361 9.23 28.96 -46.27
CA PRO A 361 10.00 28.47 -47.40
C PRO A 361 11.32 29.24 -47.53
N ASN A 362 12.38 28.53 -47.96
CA ASN A 362 13.71 29.08 -48.29
C ASN A 362 14.53 29.73 -47.16
N ASP A 363 14.30 29.44 -45.88
CA ASP A 363 15.07 30.01 -44.76
C ASP A 363 15.96 29.00 -44.02
N GLY A 364 15.88 27.72 -44.38
CA GLY A 364 16.80 26.69 -43.89
C GLY A 364 16.27 25.30 -44.19
N CYS A 365 14.99 25.10 -43.88
CA CYS A 365 14.25 23.90 -44.14
C CYS A 365 12.87 24.24 -44.72
N ASP A 366 12.57 23.75 -45.92
CA ASP A 366 11.26 24.00 -46.53
C ASP A 366 10.13 23.28 -45.76
N PRO A 367 8.85 23.69 -45.91
CA PRO A 367 7.69 23.13 -45.19
C PRO A 367 7.36 21.65 -45.46
N SER A 368 8.23 20.96 -46.19
CA SER A 368 8.17 19.51 -46.43
C SER A 368 9.35 18.77 -45.79
N CYS A 369 10.16 19.47 -44.99
CA CYS A 369 11.33 18.96 -44.29
C CYS A 369 12.30 18.17 -45.18
N GLY A 370 12.42 18.64 -46.43
CA GLY A 370 13.27 18.06 -47.46
C GLY A 370 12.78 16.72 -48.04
N LYS A 371 11.55 16.27 -47.79
CA LYS A 371 10.97 15.05 -48.42
C LYS A 371 10.76 15.21 -49.94
N ALA A 372 10.53 16.44 -50.43
CA ALA A 372 10.15 16.71 -51.82
C ALA A 372 11.15 17.54 -52.65
N CYS A 373 12.09 18.23 -52.01
CA CYS A 373 13.08 19.08 -52.67
C CYS A 373 14.51 18.76 -52.24
N LYS A 374 15.47 18.79 -53.18
CA LYS A 374 16.90 18.53 -52.96
C LYS A 374 17.77 19.48 -53.78
N SER A 375 18.81 20.03 -53.15
CA SER A 375 19.80 20.87 -53.84
C SER A 375 20.84 20.03 -54.58
N VAL A 376 20.88 20.14 -55.92
CA VAL A 376 21.78 19.36 -56.78
C VAL A 376 22.29 20.19 -57.95
N ASN A 377 23.59 20.08 -58.25
CA ASN A 377 24.26 20.82 -59.34
C ASN A 377 24.07 22.35 -59.28
N GLY A 378 23.89 22.89 -58.07
CA GLY A 378 23.73 24.32 -57.82
C GLY A 378 22.30 24.86 -58.00
N LEU A 379 21.29 23.99 -58.12
CA LEU A 379 19.87 24.37 -58.16
C LEU A 379 19.08 23.56 -57.12
N LEU A 380 18.00 24.13 -56.57
CA LEU A 380 17.02 23.40 -55.77
C LEU A 380 16.06 22.68 -56.72
N TRP A 381 16.01 21.36 -56.65
CA TRP A 381 15.11 20.54 -57.46
C TRP A 381 13.97 20.04 -56.59
N CYS A 382 12.74 20.15 -57.06
CA CYS A 382 11.55 19.71 -56.35
C CYS A 382 10.71 18.77 -57.22
N TYR A 383 9.95 17.88 -56.60
CA TYR A 383 8.95 17.05 -57.25
C TYR A 383 7.70 16.97 -56.39
N ASN A 384 6.54 16.75 -56.99
CA ASN A 384 5.30 16.55 -56.24
C ASN A 384 5.02 15.04 -56.02
N PRO A 385 5.01 14.53 -54.78
CA PRO A 385 4.68 13.13 -54.50
C PRO A 385 3.19 12.81 -54.71
N ASP A 386 2.31 13.80 -54.62
CA ASP A 386 0.85 13.61 -54.67
C ASP A 386 0.27 13.68 -56.08
N ALA A 387 1.04 14.22 -57.03
CA ALA A 387 0.58 14.45 -58.39
C ALA A 387 1.56 13.92 -59.44
N CYS A 388 0.99 13.52 -60.56
CA CYS A 388 1.69 13.04 -61.74
C CYS A 388 1.24 13.87 -62.93
N GLY A 389 2.05 13.96 -63.98
CA GLY A 389 1.68 14.72 -65.18
C GLY A 389 1.63 16.23 -64.96
N GLU A 390 2.43 16.77 -64.03
CA GLU A 390 2.54 18.22 -63.78
C GLU A 390 3.73 18.86 -64.51
N ALA A 391 3.50 19.98 -65.18
CA ALA A 391 4.58 20.81 -65.70
C ALA A 391 5.35 21.51 -64.57
N CYS A 392 6.58 21.94 -64.82
CA CYS A 392 7.42 22.46 -63.75
C CYS A 392 6.92 23.74 -63.08
N ASN A 393 6.14 24.57 -63.79
CA ASN A 393 5.47 25.69 -63.15
C ASN A 393 4.47 25.25 -62.07
N ALA A 394 3.75 24.14 -62.27
CA ALA A 394 2.84 23.59 -61.27
C ALA A 394 3.60 22.97 -60.09
N VAL A 395 4.66 22.19 -60.38
CA VAL A 395 5.51 21.59 -59.34
C VAL A 395 6.12 22.66 -58.43
N CYS A 396 6.76 23.69 -58.99
CA CYS A 396 7.35 24.74 -58.15
C CYS A 396 6.29 25.54 -57.39
N SER A 397 5.14 25.85 -58.01
CA SER A 397 4.06 26.58 -57.34
C SER A 397 3.48 25.83 -56.14
N LYS A 398 3.53 24.48 -56.13
CA LYS A 398 3.08 23.66 -54.99
C LYS A 398 3.86 23.97 -53.71
N TYR A 399 5.13 24.34 -53.85
CA TYR A 399 6.02 24.70 -52.75
C TYR A 399 6.13 26.23 -52.58
N GLY A 400 5.30 27.02 -53.25
CA GLY A 400 5.38 28.48 -53.22
C GLY A 400 6.59 29.06 -53.96
N LEU A 401 7.29 28.25 -54.76
CA LEU A 401 8.48 28.61 -55.51
C LEU A 401 8.15 28.92 -56.97
N THR A 402 9.10 29.53 -57.66
CA THR A 402 9.02 29.74 -59.11
C THR A 402 10.03 28.87 -59.85
N PRO A 403 9.77 28.43 -61.09
CA PRO A 403 10.77 27.69 -61.84
C PRO A 403 11.95 28.58 -62.23
N VAL A 404 13.17 28.06 -62.13
CA VAL A 404 14.40 28.78 -62.49
C VAL A 404 14.24 29.54 -63.81
N ALA A 405 14.35 30.86 -63.76
CA ALA A 405 14.06 31.75 -64.88
C ALA A 405 15.07 31.55 -66.02
N ASP A 406 16.36 31.39 -65.69
CA ASP A 406 17.40 31.13 -66.67
C ASP A 406 17.38 29.67 -67.15
N LYS A 407 16.79 29.48 -68.33
CA LYS A 407 16.67 28.18 -68.99
C LYS A 407 18.01 27.60 -69.42
N THR A 408 19.04 28.42 -69.58
CA THR A 408 20.41 27.97 -69.84
C THR A 408 21.00 27.33 -68.59
N VAL A 409 20.80 27.93 -67.42
CA VAL A 409 21.25 27.38 -66.13
C VAL A 409 20.53 26.08 -65.83
N TRP A 410 19.21 26.04 -65.98
CA TRP A 410 18.43 24.80 -65.87
C TRP A 410 18.98 23.71 -66.81
N PHE A 411 19.10 24.01 -68.10
CA PHE A 411 19.64 23.04 -69.06
C PHE A 411 21.00 22.50 -68.63
N ASN A 412 21.92 23.40 -68.27
CA ASN A 412 23.28 23.06 -67.87
C ASN A 412 23.33 22.23 -66.59
N ALA A 413 22.34 22.32 -65.70
CA ALA A 413 22.31 21.56 -64.45
C ALA A 413 21.96 20.07 -64.63
N GLN A 414 21.53 19.64 -65.83
CA GLN A 414 21.14 18.24 -66.09
C GLN A 414 21.66 17.64 -67.42
N ASN A 415 22.24 18.45 -68.32
CA ASN A 415 22.55 18.07 -69.72
C ASN A 415 23.70 17.07 -69.94
N THR A 416 24.27 16.50 -68.88
CA THR A 416 25.34 15.49 -68.99
C THR A 416 24.99 14.28 -68.14
N SER A 417 25.47 13.10 -68.53
CA SER A 417 25.22 11.86 -67.78
C SER A 417 25.66 11.96 -66.32
N ALA A 418 26.78 12.62 -66.03
CA ALA A 418 27.25 12.83 -64.64
C ALA A 418 26.28 13.69 -63.82
N LYS A 419 25.82 14.82 -64.39
CA LYS A 419 24.87 15.72 -63.71
C LYS A 419 23.51 15.08 -63.51
N CYS A 420 23.03 14.35 -64.51
CA CYS A 420 21.79 13.58 -64.42
C CYS A 420 21.88 12.49 -63.33
N THR A 421 23.01 11.79 -63.26
CA THR A 421 23.24 10.74 -62.24
C THR A 421 23.32 11.33 -60.83
N ALA A 422 23.96 12.49 -60.67
CA ALA A 422 23.96 13.19 -59.38
C ALA A 422 22.54 13.56 -58.93
N LEU A 423 21.72 14.04 -59.87
CA LEU A 423 20.30 14.34 -59.61
C LEU A 423 19.52 13.09 -59.24
N ALA A 424 19.70 12.00 -59.98
CA ALA A 424 19.05 10.74 -59.71
C ALA A 424 19.40 10.15 -58.34
N ASN A 425 20.67 10.19 -57.97
CA ASN A 425 21.14 9.72 -56.67
C ASN A 425 20.56 10.55 -55.52
N ALA A 426 20.42 11.87 -55.68
CA ALA A 426 19.85 12.75 -54.66
C ALA A 426 18.38 12.43 -54.34
N PHE A 427 17.66 11.84 -55.31
CA PHE A 427 16.28 11.39 -55.15
C PHE A 427 16.18 9.85 -54.99
N GLY A 428 17.29 9.15 -54.76
CA GLY A 428 17.27 7.69 -54.52
C GLY A 428 16.84 6.84 -55.72
N LEU A 429 17.06 7.31 -56.95
CA LEU A 429 16.62 6.65 -58.18
C LEU A 429 17.60 5.56 -58.65
N GLY A 430 17.05 4.44 -59.17
CA GLY A 430 17.82 3.25 -59.56
C GLY A 430 18.65 3.34 -60.85
N GLY A 431 18.57 4.47 -61.58
CA GLY A 431 19.38 4.69 -62.77
C GLY A 431 19.03 5.97 -63.54
N THR A 432 19.76 6.23 -64.63
CA THR A 432 19.57 7.42 -65.49
C THR A 432 19.60 7.10 -66.97
N SER A 433 18.96 7.94 -67.77
CA SER A 433 19.01 7.89 -69.23
C SER A 433 19.10 9.30 -69.81
N MET A 434 19.96 9.47 -70.82
CA MET A 434 20.11 10.71 -71.57
C MET A 434 19.45 10.55 -72.94
N ALA A 435 18.59 11.48 -73.34
CA ALA A 435 18.05 11.50 -74.71
C ALA A 435 17.98 12.91 -75.31
N SER A 436 17.90 12.95 -76.64
CA SER A 436 17.94 14.17 -77.45
C SER A 436 16.56 14.81 -77.69
N TYR A 437 15.50 14.22 -77.15
CA TYR A 437 14.11 14.69 -77.26
C TYR A 437 13.28 14.48 -75.98
N THR A 438 13.90 14.02 -74.89
CA THR A 438 13.19 13.73 -73.64
C THR A 438 13.14 14.95 -72.74
N TYR A 439 12.02 15.10 -72.04
CA TYR A 439 11.84 16.03 -70.93
C TYR A 439 12.67 15.54 -69.73
N ALA A 440 13.11 16.43 -68.84
CA ALA A 440 13.71 16.03 -67.58
C ALA A 440 12.61 15.46 -66.66
N CYS A 441 12.29 14.18 -66.79
CA CYS A 441 11.14 13.57 -66.12
C CYS A 441 11.50 12.17 -65.62
N LEU A 442 10.85 11.74 -64.54
CA LEU A 442 10.94 10.36 -64.09
C LEU A 442 9.97 9.51 -64.92
N GLU A 443 10.49 8.56 -65.69
CA GLU A 443 9.69 7.46 -66.22
C GLU A 443 9.62 6.38 -65.13
N ASP A 444 8.45 6.25 -64.51
CA ASP A 444 8.22 5.14 -63.60
C ASP A 444 7.88 3.89 -64.42
N THR A 445 8.91 3.05 -64.57
CA THR A 445 8.80 1.73 -65.19
C THR A 445 8.04 0.82 -64.24
N GLY A 446 6.73 0.67 -64.44
CA GLY A 446 5.92 -0.28 -63.68
C GLY A 446 4.46 0.09 -63.51
N GLY A 447 4.09 1.35 -63.73
CA GLY A 447 2.68 1.78 -63.73
C GLY A 447 1.97 1.71 -62.37
N ASN A 448 2.71 1.65 -61.26
CA ASN A 448 2.15 1.72 -59.91
C ASN A 448 2.69 2.93 -59.15
N HIS A 449 2.00 4.06 -59.31
CA HIS A 449 2.35 5.39 -58.81
C HIS A 449 1.67 5.73 -57.47
N THR A 450 1.21 4.72 -56.69
CA THR A 450 0.85 4.90 -55.27
C THR A 450 2.05 4.74 -54.34
N ASN A 451 3.21 4.33 -54.85
CA ASN A 451 4.39 4.10 -54.04
C ASN A 451 5.12 5.42 -53.78
N GLN A 452 5.43 5.72 -52.53
CA GLN A 452 6.28 6.87 -52.16
C GLN A 452 7.73 6.64 -52.56
N THR A 453 8.12 5.39 -52.81
CA THR A 453 9.44 5.05 -53.34
C THR A 453 9.43 5.19 -54.86
N PHE A 454 10.31 6.03 -55.39
CA PHE A 454 10.48 6.15 -56.83
C PHE A 454 10.90 4.82 -57.46
N VAL A 455 10.19 4.44 -58.52
CA VAL A 455 10.54 3.28 -59.36
C VAL A 455 10.96 3.83 -60.72
N GLY A 456 12.06 3.34 -61.29
CA GLY A 456 12.51 3.69 -62.65
C GLY A 456 13.71 4.64 -62.75
N ASN A 457 14.10 4.93 -64.00
CA ASN A 457 15.27 5.76 -64.32
C ASN A 457 14.89 7.23 -64.48
N LEU A 458 15.75 8.13 -64.02
CA LEU A 458 15.64 9.55 -64.35
C LEU A 458 15.96 9.78 -65.82
N LEU A 459 15.03 10.39 -66.55
CA LEU A 459 15.30 10.84 -67.91
C LEU A 459 15.78 12.29 -67.88
N CYS A 460 16.95 12.54 -68.45
CA CYS A 460 17.49 13.87 -68.67
C CYS A 460 17.62 14.17 -70.16
N SER A 461 17.69 15.46 -70.49
CA SER A 461 17.69 15.96 -71.86
C SER A 461 19.05 16.54 -72.26
N THR A 462 19.56 16.13 -73.42
CA THR A 462 20.65 16.87 -74.09
C THR A 462 20.14 17.97 -75.02
N TYR A 463 18.83 18.21 -75.10
CA TYR A 463 18.21 19.24 -75.93
C TYR A 463 18.04 20.56 -75.16
N SER A 464 18.66 21.64 -75.65
CA SER A 464 18.63 22.95 -74.99
C SER A 464 17.24 23.59 -74.91
N GLY A 465 16.30 23.18 -75.78
CA GLY A 465 14.90 23.63 -75.71
C GLY A 465 14.03 22.89 -74.70
N CYS A 466 14.55 21.84 -74.04
CA CYS A 466 13.82 21.05 -73.06
C CYS A 466 13.23 21.90 -71.92
N PRO A 467 13.99 22.80 -71.26
CA PRO A 467 13.44 23.64 -70.18
C PRO A 467 12.22 24.46 -70.58
N ASN A 468 12.20 25.02 -71.80
CA ASN A 468 11.07 25.82 -72.27
C ASN A 468 9.81 24.97 -72.47
N ASN A 469 9.98 23.77 -73.03
CA ASN A 469 8.86 22.87 -73.24
C ASN A 469 8.38 22.32 -71.89
N HIS A 470 9.29 21.89 -71.01
CA HIS A 470 8.96 21.25 -69.74
C HIS A 470 8.39 22.20 -68.68
N LEU A 471 8.69 23.50 -68.81
CA LEU A 471 8.17 24.53 -67.92
C LEU A 471 6.65 24.54 -67.87
N THR A 472 5.99 24.38 -69.02
CA THR A 472 4.52 24.50 -69.17
C THR A 472 3.87 23.30 -69.83
N ASN A 473 4.65 22.40 -70.45
CA ASN A 473 4.15 21.20 -71.10
C ASN A 473 4.86 19.97 -70.53
N MET A 474 4.07 19.04 -70.02
CA MET A 474 4.55 17.70 -69.70
C MET A 474 3.94 16.72 -70.69
N ASP A 475 4.71 15.71 -71.09
CA ASP A 475 4.11 14.57 -71.77
C ASP A 475 3.07 13.96 -70.83
N GLN A 476 1.83 13.82 -71.31
CA GLN A 476 0.70 13.34 -70.51
C GLN A 476 0.26 14.28 -69.37
N LEU A 477 0.25 15.59 -69.64
CA LEU A 477 -0.30 16.60 -68.74
C LEU A 477 -1.72 16.26 -68.27
N GLY A 478 -1.95 16.25 -66.96
CA GLY A 478 -3.28 16.02 -66.36
C GLY A 478 -3.72 14.55 -66.25
N ILE A 479 -2.82 13.59 -66.50
CA ILE A 479 -3.06 12.17 -66.26
C ILE A 479 -2.85 11.87 -64.77
N ALA A 480 -3.94 11.47 -64.09
CA ALA A 480 -3.90 11.09 -62.68
C ALA A 480 -2.92 9.94 -62.42
N CYS A 481 -2.28 9.95 -61.25
CA CYS A 481 -1.44 8.84 -60.81
C CYS A 481 -2.25 7.53 -60.89
N ASN A 482 -1.61 6.46 -61.39
CA ASN A 482 -2.17 5.09 -61.57
C ASN A 482 -3.13 4.87 -62.73
N SER A 483 -3.36 5.85 -63.60
CA SER A 483 -4.37 5.70 -64.66
C SER A 483 -3.91 4.94 -65.90
N ASN A 484 -2.59 4.71 -66.10
CA ASN A 484 -1.97 3.82 -67.11
C ASN A 484 -0.43 3.79 -66.95
N GLN A 485 0.25 2.80 -67.53
CA GLN A 485 1.73 2.58 -67.50
C GLN A 485 2.62 3.72 -68.03
N ASN A 486 2.08 4.91 -68.27
CA ASN A 486 2.81 6.02 -68.89
C ASN A 486 2.81 7.32 -68.06
N SER A 487 2.20 7.34 -66.87
CA SER A 487 2.22 8.54 -66.02
C SER A 487 3.64 8.81 -65.52
N ARG A 488 4.02 10.09 -65.47
CA ARG A 488 5.39 10.55 -65.17
C ARG A 488 5.36 11.60 -64.07
N ARG A 489 6.41 11.68 -63.26
CA ARG A 489 6.62 12.79 -62.31
C ARG A 489 7.72 13.72 -62.81
N SER A 490 7.52 15.02 -62.64
CA SER A 490 8.53 16.02 -63.00
C SER A 490 9.41 16.32 -61.80
N ILE A 491 10.72 16.31 -62.02
CA ILE A 491 11.70 16.84 -61.07
C ILE A 491 12.18 18.17 -61.65
N CYS A 492 11.85 19.25 -60.97
CA CYS A 492 11.86 20.60 -61.51
C CYS A 492 12.77 21.50 -60.69
N PRO A 493 13.67 22.27 -61.32
CA PRO A 493 14.46 23.23 -60.58
C PRO A 493 13.60 24.47 -60.27
N CYS A 494 13.55 24.81 -58.99
CA CYS A 494 12.76 25.90 -58.43
C CYS A 494 13.68 26.90 -57.73
N GLU A 495 13.27 28.17 -57.69
CA GLU A 495 13.94 29.31 -57.07
C GLU A 495 12.95 30.34 -56.52
#